data_AF-A0A8C0IWG6-F1
#
_entry.id   AF-A0A8C0IWG6-F1
#
_cell.length_a   1.000
_cell.length_b   1.000
_cell.length_c   1.000
_cell.angle_alpha   90.00
_cell.angle_beta   90.00
_cell.angle_gamma   90.00
#
_symmetry.space_group_name_H-M   'P 1'
#
loop_
_entity.id
_entity.type
_entity.pdbx_description
1 polymer ?
#
loop_
_entity_poly.entity_id
_entity_poly.type
_entity_poly.pdbx_seq_one_letter_code
_entity_poly.pdbx_strand_id
1 'polypeptide(L)' 'LFTLYMSLVSPPGEIIGGQEAKPHSRPYMAYLDIQREDKRILCGGFLVAENFVLTAAHCNGK' A
#
# COMPACT_ATOMS: atom_id res chain seq x y z
N LEU A 1 -19.90 1.09 21.13
CA LEU A 1 -19.63 -0.37 21.21
C LEU A 1 -19.13 -0.95 19.89
N PHE A 2 -19.84 -0.78 18.77
CA PHE A 2 -19.47 -1.37 17.47
C PHE A 2 -18.10 -0.94 16.94
N THR A 3 -17.77 0.35 17.08
CA THR A 3 -16.44 0.90 16.75
C THR A 3 -15.33 0.33 17.64
N LEU A 4 -15.58 0.23 18.95
CA LEU A 4 -14.65 -0.37 19.91
C LEU A 4 -14.39 -1.86 19.62
N TYR A 5 -15.43 -2.59 19.21
CA TYR A 5 -15.35 -3.99 18.81
C TYR A 5 -14.45 -4.18 17.58
N MET A 6 -14.62 -3.36 16.53
CA MET A 6 -13.75 -3.43 15.36
C MET A 6 -12.29 -3.10 15.67
N SER A 7 -12.02 -2.13 16.55
CA SER A 7 -10.64 -1.82 16.98
C SER A 7 -9.97 -2.92 17.79
N LEU A 8 -10.75 -3.78 18.48
CA LEU A 8 -10.23 -4.95 19.19
C LEU A 8 -10.00 -6.14 18.26
N VAL A 9 -10.79 -6.25 17.19
CA VAL A 9 -10.75 -7.37 16.25
C VAL A 9 -9.67 -7.17 15.18
N SER A 10 -9.42 -5.94 14.73
CA SER A 10 -8.42 -5.64 13.72
C SER A 10 -7.66 -4.34 14.03
N PRO A 11 -6.31 -4.37 14.15
CA PRO A 11 -5.52 -3.15 14.29
C PRO A 11 -5.70 -2.21 13.09
N PRO A 12 -5.49 -0.89 13.27
CA PRO A 12 -5.47 0.05 12.17
C PRO A 12 -4.45 -0.37 11.10
N GLY A 13 -4.89 -0.46 9.85
CA GLY A 13 -4.05 -0.86 8.72
C GLY A 13 -4.07 -2.36 8.40
N GLU A 14 -4.82 -3.18 9.13
CA GLU A 14 -5.06 -4.57 8.76
C GLU A 14 -6.09 -4.68 7.63
N ILE A 15 -5.90 -5.65 6.74
CA ILE A 15 -6.83 -5.95 5.65
C ILE A 15 -7.93 -6.89 6.18
N ILE A 16 -9.13 -6.36 6.41
CA ILE A 16 -10.27 -7.14 6.91
C ILE A 16 -10.92 -7.94 5.78
N GLY A 17 -11.06 -9.26 5.96
CA GLY A 17 -11.71 -10.14 4.98
C GLY A 17 -10.91 -10.37 3.69
N GLY A 18 -9.65 -9.93 3.66
CA GLY A 18 -8.75 -10.19 2.54
C GLY A 18 -8.20 -11.61 2.54
N GLN A 19 -7.63 -12.01 1.41
CA GLN A 19 -6.84 -13.23 1.28
C GLN A 19 -5.40 -12.86 0.94
N GLU A 20 -4.45 -13.43 1.66
CA GLU A 20 -3.04 -13.26 1.35
C GLU A 20 -2.75 -13.72 -0.09
N ALA A 21 -2.09 -12.84 -0.85
CA ALA A 21 -1.69 -13.18 -2.21
C ALA A 21 -0.62 -14.28 -2.17
N LYS A 22 -0.76 -15.30 -3.02
CA LYS A 22 0.29 -16.32 -3.17
C LYS A 22 1.62 -15.61 -3.49
N PRO A 23 2.75 -16.00 -2.85
CA PRO A 23 4.05 -15.39 -3.10
C PRO A 23 4.36 -15.29 -4.60
N HIS A 24 4.83 -14.12 -5.02
CA HIS A 24 5.19 -13.79 -6.41
C HIS A 24 4.04 -13.90 -7.44
N SER A 25 2.78 -14.10 -7.05
CA SER A 25 1.63 -14.16 -7.97
C SER A 25 1.19 -12.80 -8.53
N ARG A 26 1.79 -11.72 -8.03
CA ARG A 26 1.57 -10.33 -8.45
C ARG A 26 2.93 -9.67 -8.74
N PRO A 27 3.67 -10.14 -9.76
CA PRO A 27 5.05 -9.68 -10.02
C PRO A 27 5.12 -8.21 -10.47
N TYR A 28 4.00 -7.64 -10.90
CA TYR A 28 3.87 -6.24 -11.25
C TYR A 28 3.67 -5.32 -10.03
N MET A 29 3.40 -5.87 -8.83
CA MET A 29 3.18 -5.06 -7.63
C MET A 29 4.52 -4.47 -7.16
N ALA A 30 4.58 -3.15 -7.01
CA ALA A 30 5.75 -2.42 -6.53
C ALA A 30 5.46 -1.80 -5.15
N TYR A 31 6.43 -1.89 -4.25
CA TYR A 31 6.46 -1.14 -3.00
C TYR A 31 7.28 0.13 -3.22
N LEU A 32 6.70 1.29 -2.94
CA LEU A 32 7.33 2.59 -3.12
C LEU A 32 7.65 3.19 -1.76
N ASP A 33 8.94 3.45 -1.55
CA ASP A 33 9.48 4.13 -0.38
C ASP A 33 10.04 5.48 -0.82
N ILE A 34 9.24 6.53 -0.66
CA ILE A 34 9.51 7.85 -1.23
C ILE A 34 9.97 8.78 -0.10
N GLN A 35 11.20 9.30 -0.19
CA GLN A 35 11.71 10.32 0.72
C GLN A 35 11.46 11.73 0.14
N ARG A 36 10.78 12.57 0.91
CA ARG A 36 10.48 13.96 0.57
C ARG A 36 10.76 14.87 1.76
N GLU A 37 11.80 15.70 1.65
CA GLU A 37 12.22 16.60 2.73
C GLU A 37 12.34 15.80 4.04
N ASP A 38 11.49 16.12 5.03
CA ASP A 38 11.44 15.46 6.34
C ASP A 38 10.35 14.37 6.46
N LYS A 39 9.74 13.96 5.34
CA LYS A 39 8.65 12.97 5.32
C LYS A 39 9.01 11.75 4.47
N ARG A 40 8.73 10.58 5.04
CA ARG A 40 8.73 9.30 4.34
C ARG A 40 7.29 8.95 3.97
N ILE A 41 7.04 8.73 2.68
CA ILE A 41 5.74 8.32 2.16
C ILE A 41 5.86 6.88 1.67
N LEU A 42 5.00 6.01 2.17
CA LEU A 42 4.90 4.62 1.73
C LEU A 42 3.66 4.48 0.84
N CYS A 43 3.87 3.96 -0.36
CA CYS A 43 2.81 3.77 -1.33
C CYS A 43 2.95 2.44 -2.08
N GLY A 44 1.87 2.04 -2.75
CA GLY A 44 1.90 0.98 -3.76
C GLY A 44 2.13 1.54 -5.16
N GLY A 45 2.56 0.67 -6.06
CA GLY A 45 2.64 0.96 -7.49
C GLY A 45 2.51 -0.30 -8.35
N PHE A 46 2.44 -0.10 -9.66
CA PHE A 46 2.32 -1.16 -10.66
C PHE A 46 3.37 -0.99 -11.76
N LEU A 47 4.18 -2.01 -12.02
CA LEU A 47 5.07 -2.04 -13.20
C LEU A 47 4.21 -2.20 -14.46
N VAL A 48 4.07 -1.11 -15.23
CA VAL A 48 3.21 -1.06 -16.43
C VAL A 48 4.00 -1.20 -17.74
N ALA A 49 5.29 -0.90 -17.70
CA ALA A 49 6.22 -1.11 -18.80
C ALA A 49 7.64 -1.28 -18.23
N GLU A 50 8.59 -1.66 -19.09
CA GLU A 50 9.99 -1.77 -18.70
C GLU A 50 10.47 -0.44 -18.11
N ASN A 51 10.92 -0.45 -16.85
CA ASN A 51 11.37 0.72 -16.10
C ASN A 51 10.29 1.78 -15.75
N PHE A 52 9.00 1.50 -15.95
CA PHE A 52 7.91 2.44 -15.61
C PHE A 52 6.94 1.86 -14.58
N VAL A 53 6.86 2.54 -13.42
CA VAL A 53 5.91 2.22 -12.35
C VAL A 53 4.82 3.29 -12.28
N LEU A 54 3.56 2.86 -12.38
CA LEU A 54 2.38 3.69 -12.17
C LEU A 54 2.00 3.72 -10.68
N THR A 55 1.72 4.92 -10.14
CA THR A 55 1.28 5.11 -8.74
C THR A 55 0.28 6.27 -8.65
N ALA A 56 -0.30 6.47 -7.48
CA ALA A 56 -1.21 7.59 -7.24
C ALA A 56 -0.44 8.92 -7.21
N ALA A 57 -1.05 9.98 -7.79
CA ALA A 57 -0.41 11.29 -7.87
C ALA A 57 0.01 11.83 -6.49
N HIS A 58 -0.83 11.67 -5.46
CA HIS A 58 -0.55 12.15 -4.10
C HIS A 58 0.60 11.42 -3.39
N CYS A 59 1.07 10.29 -3.91
CA CYS A 59 2.23 9.59 -3.33
C CYS A 59 3.52 10.39 -3.52
N ASN A 60 3.57 11.26 -4.53
CA ASN A 60 4.74 12.06 -4.85
C ASN A 60 4.45 13.54 -5.16
N GLY A 61 3.18 13.88 -5.43
CA GLY A 61 2.67 15.23 -5.62
C GLY A 61 2.04 15.80 -4.36
N LYS A 62 1.68 17.09 -4.42
CA LYS A 62 0.89 17.78 -3.39
C LYS A 62 -0.61 17.65 -3.68
#